data_AF-A0A7C1VM50-F1
#
_entry.id   AF-A0A7C1VM50-F1
#
_cell.length_a   1.000
_cell.length_b   1.000
_cell.length_c   1.000
_cell.angle_alpha   90.00
_cell.angle_beta   90.00
_cell.angle_gamma   90.00
#
_symmetry.space_group_name_H-M   'P 1'
#
loop_
_entity.id
_entity.type
_entity.pdbx_description
1 polymer ?
#
loop_
_entity_poly.entity_id
_entity_poly.type
_entity_poly.pdbx_seq_one_letter_code
_entity_poly.pdbx_strand_id
1 'polypeptide(L)'
;MKKVEIRGEEVETEFGCCPRCESDAVEWTNSRDLDVLTSYVHCVDCGLNTFHVETSAFTSLPNMDYKTSLMKYNSWIKTNPKLWHEDNWE
;
A
#
# COMPACT_ATOMS: atom_id res chain seq x y z
N MET A 1 1.82 9.60 9.78
CA MET A 1 1.87 9.77 8.31
C MET A 1 2.55 11.09 7.98
N LYS A 2 3.65 11.06 7.21
CA LYS A 2 4.31 12.27 6.73
C LYS A 2 3.76 12.72 5.38
N LYS A 3 3.45 14.01 5.28
CA LYS A 3 3.04 14.68 4.05
C LYS A 3 4.10 15.72 3.68
N VAL A 4 4.36 15.86 2.39
CA VAL A 4 5.19 16.94 1.85
C VAL A 4 4.41 17.70 0.80
N GLU A 5 4.60 19.02 0.75
CA GLU A 5 4.00 19.87 -0.26
C GLU A 5 4.93 19.94 -1.48
N ILE A 6 4.44 19.47 -2.63
CA ILE A 6 5.16 19.58 -3.90
C ILE A 6 4.27 20.41 -4.84
N ARG A 7 4.73 21.61 -5.21
CA ARG A 7 4.00 22.49 -6.15
C ARG A 7 2.55 22.81 -5.69
N GLY A 8 2.32 22.90 -4.39
CA GLY A 8 1.00 23.17 -3.80
C GLY A 8 0.10 21.94 -3.63
N GLU A 9 0.57 20.73 -3.95
CA GLU A 9 -0.15 19.48 -3.67
C GLU A 9 0.42 18.77 -2.44
N GLU A 10 -0.44 18.39 -1.49
CA GLU A 10 -0.06 17.50 -0.38
C GLU A 10 0.11 16.07 -0.91
N VAL A 11 1.36 15.59 -0.93
CA VAL A 11 1.68 14.22 -1.32
C VAL A 11 2.06 13.43 -0.08
N GLU A 12 1.37 12.32 0.14
CA GLU A 12 1.76 11.34 1.14
C GLU A 12 3.03 10.61 0.67
N THR A 13 3.98 10.42 1.57
CA THR A 13 5.30 9.85 1.24
C THR A 13 5.54 8.49 1.89
N GLU A 14 4.75 8.16 2.90
CA GLU A 14 4.88 6.97 3.74
C GLU A 14 3.51 6.33 3.93
N PHE A 15 3.49 5.00 4.01
CA PHE A 15 2.29 4.24 4.33
C PHE A 15 1.78 4.64 5.72
N GLY A 16 0.46 4.67 5.89
CA GLY A 16 -0.17 4.83 7.19
C GLY A 16 -0.06 3.56 8.04
N CYS A 17 -0.40 3.71 9.32
CA CYS A 17 -0.32 2.61 10.28
C CYS A 17 -1.20 1.43 9.85
N CYS A 18 -0.76 0.23 10.23
CA CYS A 18 -1.53 -0.99 10.04
C CYS A 18 -2.90 -0.86 10.72
N PRO A 19 -4.02 -1.06 10.02
CA PRO A 19 -5.35 -0.91 10.61
C PRO A 19 -5.72 -2.03 11.59
N ARG A 20 -4.94 -3.12 11.63
CA ARG A 20 -5.14 -4.25 12.56
C ARG A 20 -4.44 -4.05 13.89
N CYS A 21 -3.17 -3.66 13.87
CA CYS A 21 -2.32 -3.59 15.07
C CYS A 21 -1.81 -2.18 15.39
N GLU A 22 -2.17 -1.19 14.58
CA GLU A 22 -1.76 0.22 14.70
C GLU A 22 -0.25 0.46 14.59
N SER A 23 0.53 -0.58 14.24
CA SER A 23 1.97 -0.49 13.96
C SER A 23 2.27 0.39 12.75
N ASP A 24 3.37 1.15 12.82
CA ASP A 24 3.94 1.90 11.72
C ASP A 24 4.90 1.07 10.84
N ALA A 25 5.20 -0.18 11.22
CA ALA A 25 6.01 -1.12 10.47
C ALA A 25 5.23 -1.72 9.28
N VAL A 26 4.88 -0.87 8.31
CA VAL A 26 4.20 -1.23 7.06
C VAL A 26 5.17 -1.12 5.89
N GLU A 27 5.38 -2.23 5.21
CA GLU A 27 6.35 -2.38 4.13
C GLU A 27 5.68 -2.72 2.79
N TRP A 28 6.29 -2.28 1.70
CA TRP A 28 5.88 -2.58 0.34
C TRP A 28 6.92 -3.46 -0.35
N THR A 29 6.46 -4.53 -0.98
CA THR A 29 7.30 -5.45 -1.76
C THR A 29 6.68 -5.69 -3.12
N ASN A 30 7.49 -6.09 -4.09
CA ASN A 30 7.01 -6.52 -5.38
C ASN A 30 7.39 -7.99 -5.60
N SER A 31 6.44 -8.80 -6.03
CA SER A 31 6.72 -10.09 -6.67
C SER A 31 6.52 -9.95 -8.17
N ARG A 32 7.33 -10.65 -8.94
CA ARG A 32 7.18 -10.76 -10.38
C ARG A 32 7.00 -12.22 -10.72
N ASP A 33 5.87 -12.55 -11.34
CA ASP A 33 5.60 -13.90 -11.85
C ASP A 33 5.08 -13.83 -13.29
N LEU A 34 5.69 -14.58 -14.20
CA LEU A 34 5.22 -14.85 -15.57
C LEU A 34 4.62 -13.67 -16.38
N ASP A 35 5.07 -12.43 -16.16
CA ASP A 35 4.62 -11.14 -16.76
C ASP A 35 3.55 -10.34 -15.97
N VAL A 36 3.26 -10.75 -14.75
CA VAL A 36 2.49 -9.99 -13.76
C VAL A 36 3.46 -9.39 -12.75
N LEU A 37 3.43 -8.06 -12.62
CA LEU A 37 4.04 -7.39 -11.48
C LEU A 37 2.96 -7.28 -10.41
N THR A 38 3.24 -7.87 -9.26
CA THR A 38 2.36 -7.81 -8.12
C THR A 38 3.00 -7.00 -7.01
N SER A 39 2.36 -5.90 -6.64
CA SER A 39 2.74 -5.14 -5.45
C SER A 39 1.98 -5.63 -4.22
N TYR A 40 2.71 -5.84 -3.12
CA TYR A 40 2.19 -6.21 -1.82
C TYR A 40 2.48 -5.11 -0.80
N VAL A 41 1.47 -4.73 -0.01
CA VAL A 41 1.67 -3.93 1.21
C VAL A 41 1.39 -4.80 2.42
N HIS A 42 2.34 -4.95 3.32
CA HIS A 42 2.22 -5.83 4.48
C HIS A 42 2.72 -5.17 5.76
N CYS A 43 2.14 -5.58 6.90
CA CYS A 43 2.60 -5.17 8.21
C CYS A 43 3.55 -6.21 8.78
N VAL A 44 4.75 -5.78 9.17
CA VAL A 44 5.81 -6.64 9.72
C VAL A 44 5.41 -7.21 11.08
N ASP A 45 4.73 -6.43 11.92
CA ASP A 45 4.46 -6.81 13.31
C ASP A 45 3.34 -7.85 13.45
N CYS A 46 2.23 -7.66 12.74
CA CYS A 46 1.07 -8.57 12.83
C CYS A 46 0.95 -9.55 11.64
N GLY A 47 1.87 -9.46 10.66
CA GLY A 47 1.88 -10.29 9.47
C GLY A 47 0.68 -10.07 8.53
N LEU A 48 -0.05 -8.96 8.69
CA LEU A 48 -1.17 -8.64 7.83
C LEU A 48 -0.66 -8.31 6.43
N ASN A 49 -0.98 -9.15 5.45
CA ASN A 49 -0.78 -8.85 4.03
C ASN A 49 -2.04 -8.15 3.52
N THR A 50 -1.93 -6.86 3.22
CA THR A 50 -3.08 -5.95 3.19
C THR A 50 -3.51 -5.54 1.80
N PHE A 51 -2.66 -5.66 0.78
CA PHE A 51 -2.96 -5.03 -0.50
C PHE A 51 -2.24 -5.68 -1.66
N HIS A 52 -3.01 -6.03 -2.71
CA HIS A 52 -2.53 -6.57 -3.97
C HIS A 52 -2.80 -5.55 -5.07
N VAL A 53 -1.76 -5.06 -5.73
CA VAL A 53 -1.93 -4.31 -6.99
C VAL A 53 -1.30 -5.12 -8.09
N GLU A 54 -2.14 -5.70 -8.94
CA GLU A 54 -1.70 -6.24 -10.22
C GLU A 54 -1.43 -5.07 -11.16
N THR A 55 -0.17 -4.91 -11.56
CA THR A 55 0.19 -4.04 -12.67
C THR A 55 0.74 -4.88 -13.82
N SER A 56 0.35 -4.53 -15.04
CA SER A 56 0.90 -5.18 -16.23
C SER A 56 2.41 -4.92 -16.30
N ALA A 57 3.22 -5.99 -16.40
CA ALA A 57 4.68 -5.87 -16.40
C ALA A 57 5.21 -5.01 -17.56
N PHE A 58 4.43 -4.83 -18.63
CA PHE A 58 4.82 -4.09 -19.84
C PHE A 58 4.91 -2.56 -19.64
N THR A 59 4.33 -2.01 -18.57
CA THR A 59 4.31 -0.57 -18.27
C THR A 59 5.02 -0.19 -16.96
N SER A 60 5.69 -1.15 -16.33
CA SER A 60 6.22 -1.03 -14.96
C SER A 60 7.37 -0.01 -14.84
N LEU A 61 7.04 1.25 -14.58
CA LEU A 61 7.97 2.23 -14.02
C LEU A 61 7.89 2.13 -12.48
N PRO A 62 8.93 1.62 -11.79
CA PRO A 62 8.87 1.27 -10.36
C PRO A 62 8.35 2.38 -9.43
N ASN A 63 8.62 3.65 -9.78
CA ASN A 63 8.21 4.81 -9.00
C ASN A 63 6.70 5.12 -9.13
N MET A 64 6.06 4.76 -10.25
CA MET A 64 4.61 4.93 -10.41
C MET A 64 3.83 3.87 -9.63
N ASP A 65 4.36 2.64 -9.55
CA ASP A 65 3.74 1.54 -8.82
C ASP A 65 3.76 1.77 -7.30
N TYR A 66 4.88 2.29 -6.77
CA TYR A 66 4.97 2.70 -5.35
C TYR A 66 3.96 3.81 -5.01
N LYS A 67 3.96 4.91 -5.79
CA LYS A 67 3.05 6.05 -5.51
C LYS A 67 1.58 5.63 -5.59
N THR A 68 1.24 4.79 -6.56
CA THR A 68 -0.12 4.27 -6.73
C THR A 68 -0.51 3.38 -5.56
N SER A 69 0.36 2.45 -5.16
CA SER A 69 0.13 1.55 -4.01
C SER A 69 -0.03 2.34 -2.72
N LEU A 70 0.82 3.35 -2.52
CA LEU A 70 0.77 4.26 -1.38
C LEU A 70 -0.56 5.02 -1.29
N MET A 71 -0.98 5.66 -2.39
CA MET A 71 -2.24 6.41 -2.44
C MET A 71 -3.46 5.51 -2.20
N LYS A 72 -3.48 4.31 -2.79
CA LYS A 72 -4.59 3.36 -2.63
C LYS A 72 -4.66 2.84 -1.20
N TYR A 73 -3.55 2.41 -0.62
CA TYR A 73 -3.49 1.94 0.77
C TYR A 73 -3.91 3.03 1.75
N ASN A 74 -3.36 4.24 1.63
CA ASN A 74 -3.69 5.34 2.54
C ASN A 74 -5.13 5.85 2.37
N SER A 75 -5.71 5.77 1.17
CA SER A 75 -7.14 6.04 0.98
C SER A 75 -7.98 4.95 1.66
N TRP A 76 -7.56 3.70 1.52
CA TRP A 76 -8.27 2.57 2.08
C TRP A 76 -8.30 2.57 3.62
N ILE A 77 -7.16 2.79 4.30
CA ILE A 77 -7.13 2.88 5.78
C ILE A 77 -7.98 4.05 6.32
N LYS A 78 -8.14 5.13 5.54
CA LYS A 78 -9.01 6.26 5.92
C LYS A 78 -10.48 5.86 5.86
N THR A 79 -10.86 5.05 4.86
CA THR A 79 -12.22 4.52 4.72
C THR A 79 -12.50 3.43 5.74
N ASN A 80 -11.52 2.59 6.07
CA ASN A 80 -11.69 1.42 6.93
C ASN A 80 -10.65 1.37 8.07
N PRO A 81 -10.71 2.30 9.04
CA PRO A 81 -9.65 2.48 10.04
C PRO A 81 -9.51 1.32 11.04
N LYS A 82 -10.49 0.41 11.13
CA LYS A 82 -10.46 -0.77 12.02
C LYS A 82 -11.18 -1.95 11.38
N LEU A 83 -10.49 -2.66 10.49
CA LEU A 83 -10.98 -3.94 10.00
C LEU A 83 -10.51 -5.05 10.92
N TRP A 84 -11.43 -5.43 11.79
CA TRP A 84 -11.39 -6.67 12.53
C TRP A 84 -12.32 -7.62 11.78
N HIS A 85 -11.75 -8.61 11.09
CA HIS A 85 -12.42 -9.85 10.62
C HIS A 85 -12.78 -10.05 9.14
N GLU A 86 -12.38 -9.21 8.19
CA GLU A 86 -12.54 -9.58 6.78
C GLU A 86 -11.19 -9.56 6.06
N ASP A 87 -10.60 -10.76 5.97
CA ASP A 87 -9.48 -11.08 5.07
C ASP A 87 -9.95 -11.18 3.59
N ASN A 88 -11.21 -10.83 3.29
CA ASN A 88 -11.77 -10.84 1.95
C ASN A 88 -11.93 -9.41 1.44
N TRP A 89 -11.21 -9.14 0.35
CA TRP A 89 -10.88 -7.82 -0.18
C TRP A 89 -11.39 -7.64 -1.62
N GLU A 90 -12.60 -8.12 -1.91
CA GLU A 90 -13.32 -7.84 -3.17
C GLU A 90 -14.11 -6.54 -3.08
#